data_AF-A0A0H4IXX2-F1
#
_entry.id   AF-A0A0H4IXX2-F1
#
_cell.length_a   1.000
_cell.length_b   1.000
_cell.length_c   1.000
_cell.angle_alpha   90.00
_cell.angle_beta   90.00
_cell.angle_gamma   90.00
#
_symmetry.space_group_name_H-M   'P 1'
#
loop_
_entity.id
_entity.type
_entity.pdbx_description
1 polymer ?
#
loop_
_entity_poly.entity_id
_entity_poly.type
_entity_poly.pdbx_seq_one_letter_code
_entity_poly.pdbx_strand_id
1 'polypeptide(L)'
;MAQDYRTKKEINQTQALFTNGLFIGVLLGILLSIGVTLFITSGKSPFVFKDTEGACIEINSAFGDEDVIAIDEEASFDFYDNLPESQETYSKDITQNKDDRAIQYYLQVGAFSEESQADNLKAKLALMSYESVIMSARIGDDTFHRVSVGPYEDIDQAKKIRENLIKGGFKANLIKLTKPKD
;
A
#
# COMPACT_ATOMS: atom_id res chain seq x y z
N MET A 1 -53.02 -38.82 -29.83
CA MET A 1 -51.96 -39.52 -29.09
C MET A 1 -50.64 -39.14 -29.73
N ALA A 2 -49.81 -38.34 -29.06
CA ALA A 2 -48.48 -37.97 -29.55
C ALA A 2 -47.44 -38.77 -28.78
N GLN A 3 -46.57 -39.49 -29.48
CA GLN A 3 -45.45 -40.22 -28.88
C GLN A 3 -44.26 -39.29 -28.71
N ASP A 4 -43.72 -39.31 -27.50
CA ASP A 4 -42.64 -38.47 -27.00
C ASP A 4 -41.28 -39.07 -27.41
N TYR A 5 -40.41 -38.28 -28.04
CA TYR A 5 -39.07 -38.70 -28.47
C TYR A 5 -38.02 -38.02 -27.60
N ARG A 6 -37.46 -38.74 -26.62
CA ARG A 6 -36.22 -38.35 -25.92
C ARG A 6 -35.08 -39.27 -26.35
N THR A 7 -34.15 -38.75 -27.14
CA THR A 7 -32.86 -39.38 -27.39
C THR A 7 -31.89 -39.04 -26.27
N LYS A 8 -31.47 -40.04 -25.50
CA LYS A 8 -30.45 -39.90 -24.45
C LYS A 8 -29.06 -39.97 -25.11
N LYS A 9 -28.28 -38.89 -25.01
CA LYS A 9 -26.92 -38.81 -25.54
C LYS A 9 -25.95 -39.36 -24.48
N GLU A 10 -25.25 -40.45 -24.78
CA GLU A 10 -24.20 -41.00 -23.92
C GLU A 10 -22.91 -40.20 -24.12
N ILE A 11 -22.34 -39.70 -23.04
CA ILE A 11 -21.07 -38.98 -23.02
C ILE A 11 -20.00 -40.03 -22.74
N ASN A 12 -19.26 -40.41 -23.78
CA ASN A 12 -18.14 -41.33 -23.63
C ASN A 12 -17.06 -40.71 -22.75
N GLN A 13 -16.70 -41.47 -21.72
CA GLN A 13 -15.73 -41.13 -20.70
C GLN A 13 -14.32 -41.27 -21.28
N THR A 14 -13.84 -40.22 -21.93
CA THR A 14 -12.47 -40.16 -22.45
C THR A 14 -11.51 -40.15 -21.27
N GLN A 15 -10.72 -41.22 -21.18
CA GLN A 15 -9.81 -41.54 -20.08
C GLN A 15 -8.85 -40.37 -19.77
N ALA A 16 -8.89 -39.90 -18.53
CA ALA A 16 -7.99 -38.90 -17.97
C ALA A 16 -6.58 -39.48 -17.73
N LEU A 17 -5.88 -39.87 -18.81
CA LEU A 17 -4.47 -40.29 -18.75
C LEU A 17 -3.50 -39.11 -18.56
N PHE A 18 -3.92 -37.87 -18.86
CA PHE A 18 -3.05 -36.69 -18.80
C PHE A 18 -2.93 -36.03 -17.42
N THR A 19 -3.85 -36.29 -16.49
CA THR A 19 -3.86 -35.60 -15.18
C THR A 19 -2.98 -36.28 -14.14
N ASN A 20 -2.96 -37.62 -14.11
CA ASN A 20 -2.23 -38.35 -13.07
C ASN A 20 -0.71 -38.13 -13.15
N GLY A 21 -0.15 -38.08 -14.37
CA GLY A 21 1.27 -37.78 -14.57
C GLY A 21 1.65 -36.33 -14.26
N LEU A 22 0.77 -35.37 -14.59
CA LEU A 22 1.02 -33.94 -14.37
C LEU A 22 1.11 -33.61 -12.88
N PHE A 23 0.19 -34.15 -12.06
CA PHE A 23 0.21 -33.90 -10.62
C PHE A 23 1.45 -34.49 -9.95
N ILE A 24 1.84 -35.72 -10.32
CA ILE A 24 3.08 -36.33 -9.79
C ILE A 24 4.31 -35.50 -10.20
N GLY A 25 4.39 -35.05 -11.45
CA GLY A 25 5.53 -34.26 -11.94
C GLY A 25 5.67 -32.90 -11.25
N VAL A 26 4.56 -32.18 -11.06
CA VAL A 26 4.55 -30.87 -10.38
C VAL A 26 4.94 -31.03 -8.90
N LEU A 27 4.42 -32.06 -8.23
CA LEU A 27 4.66 -32.28 -6.81
C LEU A 27 6.13 -32.67 -6.56
N LEU A 28 6.72 -33.50 -7.43
CA LEU A 28 8.13 -33.88 -7.36
C LEU A 28 9.05 -32.70 -7.71
N GLY A 29 8.68 -31.87 -8.69
CA GLY A 29 9.42 -30.67 -9.07
C GLY A 29 9.48 -29.61 -7.97
N ILE A 30 8.37 -29.35 -7.27
CA ILE A 30 8.33 -28.40 -6.15
C ILE A 30 9.23 -28.90 -5.00
N LEU A 31 9.15 -30.18 -4.65
CA LEU A 31 9.98 -30.76 -3.58
C LEU A 31 11.48 -30.66 -3.90
N LEU A 32 11.88 -30.97 -5.14
CA LEU A 32 13.27 -30.82 -5.58
C LEU A 32 13.74 -29.37 -5.53
N SER A 33 12.90 -28.42 -5.98
CA SER A 33 13.25 -27.00 -5.93
C SER A 33 13.50 -26.53 -4.49
N ILE A 34 12.62 -26.88 -3.55
CA ILE A 34 12.78 -26.49 -2.13
C ILE A 34 14.05 -27.12 -1.56
N GLY A 35 14.31 -28.40 -1.84
CA GLY A 35 15.51 -29.10 -1.38
C GLY A 35 16.81 -28.45 -1.89
N VAL A 36 16.87 -28.12 -3.19
CA VAL A 36 18.04 -27.43 -3.79
C VAL A 36 18.20 -26.03 -3.21
N THR A 37 17.12 -25.27 -3.07
CA THR A 37 17.17 -23.92 -2.48
C THR A 37 17.70 -23.99 -1.03
N LEU A 38 17.20 -24.90 -0.19
CA LEU A 38 17.70 -25.05 1.18
C LEU A 38 19.16 -25.54 1.24
N PHE A 39 19.56 -26.41 0.32
CA PHE A 39 20.94 -26.91 0.25
C PHE A 39 21.94 -25.81 -0.14
N ILE A 40 21.60 -24.96 -1.11
CA ILE A 40 22.43 -23.81 -1.51
C ILE A 40 22.43 -22.74 -0.41
N THR A 41 21.29 -22.50 0.22
CA THR A 41 21.11 -21.43 1.20
C THR A 41 21.52 -21.84 2.63
N SER A 42 21.89 -23.10 2.88
CA SER A 42 22.49 -23.63 4.13
C SER A 42 21.90 -23.07 5.44
N GLY A 43 20.58 -22.83 5.47
CA GLY A 43 19.85 -22.40 6.67
C GLY A 43 19.81 -20.89 6.96
N LYS A 44 20.38 -20.01 6.13
CA LYS A 44 20.21 -18.55 6.30
C LYS A 44 18.92 -18.11 5.61
N SER A 45 17.88 -17.81 6.38
CA SER A 45 16.58 -17.40 5.82
C SER A 45 16.73 -16.24 4.83
N PRO A 46 16.00 -16.22 3.69
CA PRO A 46 16.05 -15.12 2.73
C PRO A 46 15.33 -13.85 3.22
N PHE A 47 14.74 -13.90 4.42
CA PHE A 47 14.10 -12.77 5.10
C PHE A 47 15.04 -12.08 6.09
N VAL A 48 16.35 -12.05 5.79
CA VAL A 48 17.23 -11.08 6.43
C VAL A 48 16.90 -9.74 5.79
N PHE A 49 16.24 -8.87 6.55
CA PHE A 49 16.08 -7.48 6.22
C PHE A 49 17.46 -6.94 5.83
N LYS A 50 17.60 -6.48 4.59
CA LYS A 50 18.76 -5.67 4.23
C LYS A 50 18.65 -4.43 5.09
N ASP A 51 19.55 -4.30 6.06
CA ASP A 51 19.90 -3.01 6.61
C ASP A 51 20.21 -2.13 5.41
N THR A 52 19.24 -1.26 5.14
CA THR A 52 19.35 -0.26 4.11
C THR A 52 20.29 0.76 4.70
N GLU A 53 21.54 0.78 4.22
CA GLU A 53 22.38 1.97 4.29
C GLU A 53 21.55 3.13 3.72
N GLY A 54 20.88 3.88 4.61
CA GLY A 54 20.00 5.00 4.25
C GLY A 54 18.64 5.08 4.96
N ALA A 55 18.23 4.15 5.82
CA ALA A 55 17.01 4.32 6.62
C ALA A 55 16.99 3.48 7.90
N CYS A 56 17.61 3.96 8.98
CA CYS A 56 17.53 3.33 10.29
C CYS A 56 16.55 4.12 11.17
N ILE A 57 15.47 3.48 11.65
CA ILE A 57 15.21 3.32 13.09
C ILE A 57 14.45 2.00 13.27
N GLU A 58 15.11 0.97 13.81
CA GLU A 58 14.42 -0.10 14.54
C GLU A 58 15.12 -0.29 15.90
N ILE A 59 14.30 -0.37 16.94
CA ILE A 59 14.67 -0.30 18.35
C ILE A 59 15.10 -1.70 18.80
N ASN A 60 16.41 -1.90 18.97
CA ASN A 60 16.94 -3.16 19.49
C ASN A 60 16.74 -3.23 21.02
N SER A 61 15.76 -4.02 21.47
CA SER A 61 15.74 -4.54 22.84
C SER A 61 16.65 -5.76 22.91
N ALA A 62 17.70 -5.60 23.69
CA ALA A 62 18.88 -6.46 23.82
C ALA A 62 18.60 -7.88 24.32
N PHE A 63 19.35 -8.85 23.77
CA PHE A 63 19.91 -9.99 24.51
C PHE A 63 21.14 -10.53 23.76
N GLY A 64 22.30 -10.49 24.41
CA GLY A 64 23.39 -11.46 24.20
C GLY A 64 24.56 -11.03 23.31
N ASP A 65 25.67 -10.78 24.00
CA ASP A 65 27.08 -10.93 23.65
C ASP A 65 27.81 -9.96 22.72
N GLU A 66 28.91 -9.50 23.33
CA GLU A 66 29.98 -8.60 22.94
C GLU A 66 30.41 -8.69 21.47
N ASP A 67 30.17 -7.61 20.73
CA ASP A 67 31.03 -7.11 19.66
C ASP A 67 30.83 -5.57 19.63
N VAL A 68 31.70 -4.85 20.34
CA VAL A 68 31.64 -3.38 20.43
C VAL A 68 32.02 -2.79 19.08
N ILE A 69 31.02 -2.44 18.27
CA ILE A 69 31.23 -1.60 17.10
C ILE A 69 31.65 -0.23 17.63
N ALA A 70 32.92 0.14 17.43
CA ALA A 70 33.41 1.49 17.71
C ALA A 70 32.66 2.46 16.79
N ILE A 71 31.61 3.07 17.34
CA ILE A 71 30.98 4.25 16.74
C ILE A 71 32.01 5.36 16.89
N ASP A 72 32.66 5.74 15.80
CA ASP A 72 33.50 6.93 15.76
C ASP A 72 32.65 8.10 16.28
N GLU A 73 33.08 8.66 17.39
CA GLU A 73 32.38 9.66 18.21
C GLU A 73 32.17 11.00 17.45
N GLU A 74 32.68 11.09 16.21
CA GLU A 74 32.63 12.28 15.34
C GLU A 74 31.47 12.28 14.33
N ALA A 75 30.63 11.23 14.25
CA ALA A 75 29.38 11.31 13.47
C ALA A 75 28.28 12.09 14.23
N SER A 76 28.65 13.23 14.84
CA SER A 76 27.72 14.23 15.35
C SER A 76 27.13 14.96 14.15
N PHE A 77 25.82 14.83 13.95
CA PHE A 77 25.11 15.63 12.98
C PHE A 77 24.89 17.04 13.56
N ASP A 78 25.79 17.97 13.25
CA ASP A 78 25.75 19.41 13.62
C ASP A 78 24.56 20.17 13.00
N PHE A 79 23.60 19.45 12.41
CA PHE A 79 22.38 20.00 11.86
C PHE A 79 21.56 20.68 12.95
N TYR A 80 21.36 20.03 14.10
CA TYR A 80 20.56 20.59 15.19
C TYR A 80 21.20 21.80 15.87
N ASP A 81 22.53 21.86 15.89
CA ASP A 81 23.27 22.98 16.48
C ASP A 81 23.30 24.22 15.57
N ASN A 82 23.15 24.04 14.25
CA ASN A 82 23.11 25.11 13.25
C ASN A 82 21.70 25.40 12.72
N LEU A 83 20.65 24.89 13.37
CA LEU A 83 19.32 25.42 13.12
C LEU A 83 19.33 26.87 13.62
N PRO A 84 18.97 27.87 12.77
CA PRO A 84 18.72 29.19 13.29
C PRO A 84 17.70 29.03 14.42
N GLU A 85 18.06 29.51 15.62
CA GLU A 85 17.15 29.58 16.77
C GLU A 85 16.08 30.63 16.43
N SER A 86 15.20 30.31 15.49
CA SER A 86 13.91 30.94 15.43
C SER A 86 13.22 30.50 16.72
N GLN A 87 13.19 31.41 17.68
CA GLN A 87 12.31 31.33 18.85
C GLN A 87 10.86 31.36 18.37
N GLU A 88 10.43 30.27 17.74
CA GLU A 88 9.04 29.87 17.77
C GLU A 88 9.00 28.80 18.83
N THR A 89 8.70 29.24 20.05
CA THR A 89 8.15 28.36 21.06
C THR A 89 7.08 27.52 20.36
N TYR A 90 7.29 26.20 20.24
CA TYR A 90 6.21 25.26 19.93
C TYR A 90 5.29 25.17 21.15
N SER A 91 4.79 26.33 21.60
CA SER A 91 3.53 26.43 22.25
C SER A 91 2.56 25.78 21.28
N LYS A 92 1.84 24.77 21.75
CA LYS A 92 0.55 24.39 21.18
C LYS A 92 -0.43 25.53 21.46
N ASP A 93 -0.06 26.73 21.06
CA ASP A 93 -0.90 27.89 21.03
C ASP A 93 -1.68 27.72 19.76
N ILE A 94 -2.96 27.50 19.95
CA ILE A 94 -3.98 27.56 18.90
C ILE A 94 -4.17 29.04 18.60
N THR A 95 -3.08 29.78 18.37
CA THR A 95 -3.11 31.12 17.85
C THR A 95 -3.49 30.95 16.41
N GLN A 96 -4.80 31.01 16.21
CA GLN A 96 -5.49 31.35 15.00
C GLN A 96 -4.80 32.56 14.35
N ASN A 97 -3.67 32.34 13.68
CA ASN A 97 -3.45 33.04 12.43
C ASN A 97 -4.52 32.46 11.50
N LYS A 98 -5.71 33.04 11.62
CA LYS A 98 -6.87 32.75 10.82
C LYS A 98 -6.56 33.28 9.43
N ASP A 99 -5.67 32.57 8.77
CA ASP A 99 -5.69 32.55 7.34
C ASP A 99 -7.04 31.94 7.01
N ASP A 100 -8.00 32.79 6.62
CA ASP A 100 -9.37 32.42 6.24
C ASP A 100 -9.42 31.46 5.02
N ARG A 101 -8.28 30.85 4.65
CA ARG A 101 -8.17 29.77 3.68
C ARG A 101 -8.98 28.57 4.16
N ALA A 102 -9.98 28.20 3.35
CA ALA A 102 -10.73 26.98 3.54
C ALA A 102 -9.79 25.75 3.48
N ILE A 103 -9.69 25.03 4.59
CA ILE A 103 -8.98 23.77 4.71
C ILE A 103 -9.94 22.64 4.32
N GLN A 104 -9.51 21.77 3.41
CA GLN A 104 -10.26 20.57 3.01
C GLN A 104 -9.38 19.33 3.14
N TYR A 105 -9.96 18.24 3.59
CA TYR A 105 -9.30 16.96 3.76
C TYR A 105 -9.77 15.98 2.70
N TYR A 106 -8.83 15.31 2.03
CA TYR A 106 -9.09 14.29 1.04
C TYR A 106 -8.43 12.98 1.45
N LEU A 107 -9.05 11.86 1.06
CA LEU A 107 -8.51 10.53 1.28
C LEU A 107 -8.11 9.92 -0.07
N GLN A 108 -6.82 9.99 -0.41
CA GLN A 108 -6.32 9.40 -1.64
C GLN A 108 -6.33 7.87 -1.53
N VAL A 109 -7.01 7.23 -2.47
CA VAL A 109 -7.22 5.77 -2.48
C VAL A 109 -6.51 5.06 -3.64
N GLY A 110 -6.09 5.81 -4.66
CA GLY A 110 -5.33 5.27 -5.79
C GLY A 110 -4.69 6.36 -6.66
N ALA A 111 -3.79 5.93 -7.53
CA ALA A 111 -3.22 6.75 -8.61
C ALA A 111 -2.94 5.83 -9.80
N PHE A 112 -3.46 6.20 -10.97
CA PHE A 112 -3.37 5.38 -12.18
C PHE A 112 -2.86 6.22 -13.35
N SER A 113 -2.07 5.62 -14.23
CA SER A 113 -1.67 6.26 -15.49
C SER A 113 -2.81 6.26 -16.52
N GLU A 114 -3.71 5.29 -16.43
CA GLU A 114 -4.87 5.14 -17.32
C GLU A 114 -6.14 5.71 -16.67
N GLU A 115 -6.86 6.57 -17.40
CA GLU A 115 -8.11 7.18 -16.93
C GLU A 115 -9.18 6.12 -16.64
N SER A 116 -9.29 5.09 -17.49
CA SER A 116 -10.26 4.00 -17.33
C SER A 116 -10.11 3.22 -16.01
N GLN A 117 -8.88 3.06 -15.51
CA GLN A 117 -8.63 2.41 -14.22
C GLN A 117 -9.08 3.28 -13.05
N ALA A 118 -8.88 4.59 -13.15
CA ALA A 118 -9.35 5.56 -12.16
C ALA A 118 -10.88 5.61 -12.12
N ASP A 119 -11.54 5.58 -13.28
CA ASP A 119 -13.00 5.54 -13.38
C ASP A 119 -13.60 4.27 -12.80
N ASN A 120 -13.00 3.11 -13.06
CA ASN A 120 -13.42 1.85 -12.47
C ASN A 120 -13.33 1.89 -10.93
N LEU A 121 -12.25 2.45 -10.38
CA LEU A 121 -12.13 2.60 -8.93
C LEU A 121 -13.17 3.59 -8.37
N LYS A 122 -13.40 4.72 -9.04
CA LYS A 122 -14.43 5.70 -8.67
C LYS A 122 -15.82 5.08 -8.67
N ALA A 123 -16.15 4.27 -9.68
CA ALA A 123 -17.41 3.54 -9.73
C ALA A 123 -17.53 2.55 -8.57
N LYS A 124 -16.48 1.79 -8.26
CA LYS A 124 -16.46 0.88 -7.11
C LYS A 124 -16.67 1.62 -5.78
N LEU A 125 -16.07 2.79 -5.62
CA LEU A 125 -16.25 3.64 -4.45
C LEU A 125 -17.70 4.14 -4.34
N ALA A 126 -18.29 4.58 -5.44
CA ALA A 126 -19.68 5.03 -5.49
C ALA A 126 -20.66 3.91 -5.12
N LEU A 127 -20.40 2.65 -5.53
CA LEU A 127 -21.24 1.50 -5.13
C LEU A 127 -21.22 1.24 -3.62
N MET A 128 -20.15 1.63 -2.93
CA MET A 128 -20.06 1.56 -1.47
C MET A 128 -20.48 2.88 -0.80
N SER A 129 -21.16 3.76 -1.55
CA SER A 129 -21.62 5.08 -1.10
C SER A 129 -20.50 6.05 -0.68
N TYR A 130 -19.30 5.91 -1.26
CA TYR A 130 -18.23 6.89 -1.10
C TYR A 130 -18.20 7.85 -2.29
N GLU A 131 -18.32 9.15 -2.02
CA GLU A 131 -18.10 10.20 -3.00
C GLU A 131 -16.61 10.37 -3.28
N SER A 132 -16.22 10.22 -4.54
CA SER A 132 -14.83 10.33 -4.96
C SER A 132 -14.63 11.17 -6.21
N VAL A 133 -13.45 11.79 -6.29
CA VAL A 133 -13.01 12.70 -7.36
C VAL A 133 -11.72 12.16 -7.96
N ILE A 134 -11.58 12.31 -9.28
CA ILE A 134 -10.34 12.01 -10.01
C ILE A 134 -9.61 13.32 -10.22
N MET A 135 -8.39 13.42 -9.68
CA MET A 135 -7.50 14.56 -9.82
C MET A 135 -6.38 14.18 -10.79
N SER A 136 -6.40 14.76 -11.98
CA SER A 136 -5.37 14.52 -13.00
C SER A 136 -4.23 15.53 -12.85
N ALA A 137 -3.00 15.05 -12.77
CA ALA A 137 -1.81 15.87 -12.73
C ALA A 137 -0.70 15.29 -13.61
N ARG A 138 -0.04 16.15 -14.38
CA ARG A 138 1.15 15.79 -15.16
C ARG A 138 2.39 15.90 -14.29
N ILE A 139 3.18 14.84 -14.21
CA ILE A 139 4.42 14.76 -13.42
C ILE A 139 5.52 14.35 -14.40
N GLY A 140 6.32 15.31 -14.83
CA GLY A 140 7.25 15.11 -15.93
C GLY A 140 6.51 14.88 -17.24
N ASP A 141 6.75 13.72 -17.85
CA ASP A 141 6.11 13.31 -19.11
C ASP A 141 4.83 12.48 -18.91
N ASP A 142 4.64 11.93 -17.71
CA ASP A 142 3.49 11.07 -17.40
C ASP A 142 2.32 11.85 -16.83
N THR A 143 1.10 11.41 -17.14
CA THR A 143 -0.13 11.91 -16.53
C THR A 143 -0.65 10.88 -15.54
N PHE A 144 -0.93 11.33 -14.31
CA PHE A 144 -1.50 10.49 -13.26
C PHE A 144 -2.91 10.95 -12.92
N HIS A 145 -3.81 10.00 -12.83
CA HIS A 145 -5.20 10.15 -12.39
C HIS A 145 -5.32 9.63 -10.96
N ARG A 146 -5.30 10.54 -9.99
CA ARG A 146 -5.39 10.22 -8.56
C ARG A 146 -6.85 10.17 -8.15
N VAL A 147 -7.28 9.07 -7.54
CA VAL A 147 -8.64 8.92 -7.02
C VAL A 147 -8.61 9.26 -5.54
N SER A 148 -9.44 10.22 -5.15
CA SER A 148 -9.55 10.72 -3.77
C SER A 148 -11.00 10.76 -3.32
N VAL A 149 -11.28 10.35 -2.09
CA VAL A 149 -12.61 10.42 -1.44
C VAL A 149 -12.69 11.70 -0.62
N GLY A 150 -13.82 12.41 -0.67
CA GLY A 150 -14.01 13.72 -0.03
C GLY A 150 -14.25 14.84 -1.05
N PRO A 151 -14.32 16.11 -0.63
CA PRO A 151 -13.67 16.70 0.55
C PRO A 151 -14.40 16.51 1.89
N TYR A 152 -13.64 16.47 2.98
CA TYR A 152 -14.11 16.55 4.36
C TYR A 152 -13.61 17.84 5.01
N GLU A 153 -14.44 18.49 5.82
CA GLU A 153 -14.08 19.73 6.54
C GLU A 153 -13.41 19.43 7.88
N ASP A 154 -13.77 18.31 8.50
CA ASP A 154 -13.25 17.88 9.79
C ASP A 154 -12.24 16.74 9.62
N ILE A 155 -11.09 16.90 10.27
CA ILE A 155 -10.01 15.91 10.30
C ILE A 155 -10.45 14.61 10.96
N ASP A 156 -11.28 14.66 12.00
CA ASP A 156 -11.68 13.47 12.74
C ASP A 156 -12.72 12.66 11.96
N GLN A 157 -13.59 13.35 11.20
CA GLN A 157 -14.42 12.68 10.18
C GLN A 157 -13.57 12.01 9.10
N ALA A 158 -12.56 12.70 8.56
CA ALA A 158 -11.69 12.14 7.54
C ALA A 158 -10.93 10.89 8.05
N LYS A 159 -10.43 10.91 9.29
CA LYS A 159 -9.80 9.73 9.92
C LYS A 159 -10.77 8.55 10.04
N LYS A 160 -12.00 8.80 10.50
CA LYS A 160 -13.03 7.75 10.63
C LYS A 160 -13.37 7.11 9.28
N ILE A 161 -13.55 7.92 8.23
CA ILE A 161 -13.79 7.39 6.88
C ILE A 161 -12.57 6.63 6.36
N ARG A 162 -11.35 7.13 6.61
CA ARG A 162 -10.11 6.43 6.26
C ARG A 162 -10.05 5.03 6.85
N GLU A 163 -10.40 4.88 8.14
CA GLU A 163 -10.46 3.57 8.79
C GLU A 163 -11.49 2.65 8.15
N ASN A 164 -12.66 3.19 7.77
CA ASN A 164 -13.70 2.41 7.08
C ASN A 164 -13.25 1.95 5.69
N LEU A 165 -12.55 2.81 4.94
CA LEU A 165 -11.96 2.46 3.65
C LEU A 165 -10.92 1.34 3.80
N ILE A 166 -10.07 1.42 4.82
CA ILE A 166 -9.07 0.38 5.13
C ILE A 166 -9.75 -0.94 5.50
N LYS A 167 -10.79 -0.93 6.32
CA LYS A 167 -11.61 -2.10 6.65
C LYS A 167 -12.29 -2.70 5.41
N GLY A 168 -12.67 -1.86 4.45
CA GLY A 168 -13.19 -2.26 3.14
C GLY A 168 -12.14 -2.78 2.15
N GLY A 169 -10.86 -2.84 2.55
CA GLY A 169 -9.75 -3.33 1.72
C GLY A 169 -9.11 -2.28 0.82
N PHE A 170 -9.40 -1.00 1.01
CA PHE A 170 -8.79 0.09 0.26
C PHE A 170 -7.61 0.68 1.03
N LYS A 171 -6.51 0.97 0.33
CA LYS A 171 -5.45 1.80 0.89
C LYS A 171 -5.93 3.24 0.86
N ALA A 172 -5.84 3.97 1.97
CA ALA A 172 -6.31 5.35 2.05
C ALA A 172 -5.28 6.24 2.75
N ASN A 173 -4.85 7.31 2.09
CA ASN A 173 -3.91 8.30 2.61
C ASN A 173 -4.60 9.65 2.82
N LEU A 174 -4.41 10.28 3.98
CA LEU A 174 -5.05 11.55 4.33
C LEU A 174 -4.19 12.72 3.81
N ILE A 175 -4.81 13.60 3.03
CA ILE A 175 -4.18 14.79 2.45
C ILE A 175 -4.95 16.02 2.90
N LYS A 176 -4.24 17.02 3.38
CA LYS A 176 -4.78 18.35 3.71
C LYS A 176 -4.53 19.28 2.53
N LEU A 177 -5.60 19.86 1.97
CA LEU A 177 -5.54 20.85 0.91
C LEU A 177 -6.03 22.19 1.44
N THR A 178 -5.21 23.22 1.31
CA THR A 178 -5.61 24.61 1.58
C THR A 178 -5.88 25.29 0.26
N LYS A 179 -7.08 25.86 0.08
CA LYS A 179 -7.33 26.70 -1.10
C LYS A 179 -6.45 27.95 -1.05
N PRO A 180 -5.86 28.40 -2.17
CA PRO A 180 -5.19 29.68 -2.23
C PRO A 180 -6.18 30.81 -1.90
N LYS A 181 -5.69 31.91 -1.34
CA LYS A 181 -6.49 33.11 -1.10
C LYS A 181 -6.66 33.83 -2.44
N ASP A 182 -7.90 34.07 -2.85
CA ASP A 182 -8.25 34.84 -4.05
C ASP A 182 -7.74 36.29 -3.98
#